data_AF-A0A7S1MAH9-F1
#
_entry.id   AF-A0A7S1MAH9-F1
#
_cell.length_a   1.000
_cell.length_b   1.000
_cell.length_c   1.000
_cell.angle_alpha   90.00
_cell.angle_beta   90.00
_cell.angle_gamma   90.00
#
_symmetry.space_group_name_H-M   'P 1'
#
loop_
_entity.id
_entity.type
_entity.pdbx_description
1 polymer ?
#
loop_
_entity_poly.entity_id
_entity_poly.type
_entity_poly.pdbx_seq_one_letter_code
_entity_poly.pdbx_strand_id
1 'polypeptide(L)'
;MPMSKPLAVALAFAFRGLAVTTPDETAFVQRSVVKHSDGETPEEAKDAGFSFSVGQRVELEGYGPDRNATIIGRAHGGRYSLNMEGYGNMLNIEEKYLTKWNTPFPETSDPTAGPVAHIMGFDYKSKPWIVNKGQTPGTWNVYIPGIGLVPNVPDNDIVREKWWYKQGDPKHRSVGGSTAVLVGEMPQTIPREVIQLGKVAPMVGGDKKEMSLAAAGMFETPEEVKETPIPQPTKEERIMDKALRRSQKYKEQKTIEVQADLKGSFGVTTRLWKGFGEQELEEEVLQIEAIAVNGPIDKWNKMNPTKMVKVGDRILTVNGLGGNARTLKKVVDAIELNHMSRGAAVVLTKFPPTEFVVESIKKVKKVHHKSSKVMSLSKEKKRANDQELTLTSVLDEALDFVKKGPNQYLREAIPYNLGKVFVNGQAEVNKCSDINSQFLCQTSQEKYKLDCAGWSGTACLDKKDAHCKNFVTEAVCRSSKQKLGVECAGWGGSSCLEKGASAIHITRESICNSASARLNSVEAVGWGGDKCLTNTSTCADITIPGICDSSQKKLGMNCLGWGGSSCLAVGAQAELITDETLCKKAPTKFGIEVAGWGGANCLSKEGLTCNKVTDPSACNHAKERL
;
A
#
# COMPACT_ATOMS: atom_id res chain seq x y z
N MET A 1 -43.56 9.71 64.40
CA MET A 1 -44.04 8.32 64.18
C MET A 1 -42.98 7.58 63.38
N PRO A 2 -42.53 6.39 63.81
CA PRO A 2 -41.10 6.18 63.94
C PRO A 2 -40.43 5.34 62.85
N MET A 3 -39.12 5.53 62.84
CA MET A 3 -38.05 5.00 61.99
C MET A 3 -37.97 3.47 61.94
N SER A 4 -37.66 2.93 60.76
CA SER A 4 -37.15 1.57 60.58
C SER A 4 -35.63 1.58 60.35
N LYS A 5 -34.93 0.72 61.11
CA LYS A 5 -33.49 0.43 61.02
C LYS A 5 -33.23 -0.59 59.89
N PRO A 6 -32.04 -0.62 59.26
CA PRO A 6 -31.60 -1.80 58.50
C PRO A 6 -30.73 -2.74 59.35
N LEU A 7 -31.00 -4.04 59.20
CA LEU A 7 -30.19 -5.15 59.71
C LEU A 7 -28.86 -5.26 58.95
N ALA A 8 -27.76 -5.43 59.68
CA ALA A 8 -26.50 -5.92 59.14
C ALA A 8 -26.51 -7.46 59.12
N VAL A 9 -26.19 -8.06 57.98
CA VAL A 9 -25.90 -9.50 57.85
C VAL A 9 -24.42 -9.65 57.55
N ALA A 10 -23.70 -10.23 58.52
CA ALA A 10 -22.35 -10.71 58.37
C ALA A 10 -22.38 -12.12 57.75
N LEU A 11 -21.58 -12.36 56.71
CA LEU A 11 -21.34 -13.69 56.15
C LEU A 11 -19.85 -14.00 56.28
N ALA A 12 -19.56 -14.98 57.13
CA ALA A 12 -18.25 -15.48 57.45
C ALA A 12 -17.78 -16.54 56.45
N PHE A 13 -16.47 -16.56 56.25
CA PHE A 13 -15.68 -17.51 55.48
C PHE A 13 -15.84 -18.96 55.96
N ALA A 14 -15.82 -19.91 55.02
CA ALA A 14 -15.38 -21.28 55.27
C ALA A 14 -14.54 -21.79 54.08
N PHE A 15 -13.24 -21.90 54.32
CA PHE A 15 -12.28 -22.62 53.47
C PHE A 15 -12.45 -24.13 53.69
N ARG A 16 -12.48 -24.92 52.61
CA ARG A 16 -12.07 -26.33 52.62
C ARG A 16 -11.23 -26.64 51.39
N GLY A 17 -9.98 -27.01 51.65
CA GLY A 17 -9.03 -27.48 50.65
C GLY A 17 -9.32 -28.92 50.22
N LEU A 18 -8.89 -29.24 49.00
CA LEU A 18 -8.76 -30.59 48.49
C LEU A 18 -7.36 -30.75 47.89
N ALA A 19 -6.72 -31.81 48.34
CA ALA A 19 -5.33 -32.16 48.08
C ALA A 19 -5.12 -32.71 46.67
N VAL A 20 -3.92 -32.44 46.16
CA VAL A 20 -3.35 -32.87 44.89
C VAL A 20 -2.80 -34.29 45.04
N THR A 21 -3.08 -35.16 44.07
CA THR A 21 -2.34 -36.41 43.84
C THR A 21 -1.76 -36.39 42.43
N THR A 22 -0.46 -36.58 42.32
CA THR A 22 0.28 -36.84 41.07
C THR A 22 0.48 -38.34 40.89
N PRO A 23 0.70 -38.80 39.65
CA PRO A 23 1.57 -39.95 39.44
C PRO A 23 2.66 -39.67 38.38
N ASP A 24 3.89 -39.87 38.87
CA ASP A 24 5.01 -40.67 38.35
C ASP A 24 5.64 -40.50 36.96
N GLU A 25 6.97 -40.62 37.06
CA GLU A 25 8.05 -40.55 36.08
C GLU A 25 8.20 -41.83 35.24
N THR A 26 8.79 -41.69 34.04
CA THR A 26 9.72 -42.60 33.34
C THR A 26 9.92 -42.02 31.92
N ALA A 27 11.08 -41.97 31.27
CA ALA A 27 12.42 -42.47 31.50
C ALA A 27 13.43 -41.59 30.72
N PHE A 28 14.59 -41.31 31.32
CA PHE A 28 15.69 -40.58 30.69
C PHE A 28 16.70 -41.61 30.13
N VAL A 29 16.86 -41.66 28.81
CA VAL A 29 17.89 -42.50 28.17
C VAL A 29 19.20 -41.72 28.14
N GLN A 30 20.16 -42.14 28.98
CA GLN A 30 21.56 -41.77 28.86
C GLN A 30 22.17 -42.36 27.58
N ARG A 31 22.81 -41.52 26.75
CA ARG A 31 23.85 -41.96 25.83
C ARG A 31 25.17 -41.27 26.14
N SER A 32 26.07 -42.11 26.63
CA SER A 32 27.53 -42.13 26.58
C SER A 32 28.24 -40.96 25.90
N VAL A 33 29.05 -40.25 26.69
CA VAL A 33 30.13 -39.37 26.24
C VAL A 33 31.32 -40.24 25.85
N VAL A 34 31.67 -40.27 24.57
CA VAL A 34 32.99 -40.72 24.11
C VAL A 34 33.90 -39.49 24.09
N LYS A 35 34.91 -39.49 24.96
CA LYS A 35 36.05 -38.59 24.88
C LYS A 35 36.98 -39.08 23.78
N HIS A 36 37.23 -38.26 22.78
CA HIS A 36 38.49 -38.30 22.04
C HIS A 36 39.23 -36.98 22.25
N SER A 37 40.42 -37.13 22.82
CA SER A 37 41.52 -36.19 22.82
C SER A 37 42.08 -36.09 21.40
N ASP A 38 42.30 -34.87 20.93
CA ASP A 38 43.60 -34.34 20.49
C ASP A 38 43.36 -33.14 19.57
N GLY A 39 44.18 -32.12 19.78
CA GLY A 39 44.00 -30.81 19.20
C GLY A 39 44.31 -30.78 17.71
N GLU A 40 43.58 -29.93 17.00
CA GLU A 40 44.05 -29.16 15.84
C GLU A 40 42.95 -28.15 15.51
N THR A 41 43.33 -26.87 15.38
CA THR A 41 42.47 -25.82 14.82
C THR A 41 42.36 -26.03 13.31
N PRO A 42 41.16 -25.89 12.73
CA PRO A 42 41.10 -25.22 11.43
C PRO A 42 39.95 -24.19 11.36
N GLU A 43 40.36 -22.93 11.25
CA GLU A 43 39.74 -21.97 10.35
C GLU A 43 39.54 -22.60 8.95
N GLU A 44 38.41 -22.26 8.31
CA GLU A 44 38.14 -22.47 6.89
C GLU A 44 37.93 -23.92 6.40
N ALA A 45 36.77 -24.51 6.72
CA ALA A 45 36.25 -25.68 6.01
C ALA A 45 34.82 -25.44 5.47
N LYS A 46 34.74 -25.10 4.18
CA LYS A 46 33.67 -25.36 3.19
C LYS A 46 32.22 -25.47 3.71
N ASP A 47 31.55 -24.33 3.82
CA ASP A 47 30.08 -24.23 3.76
C ASP A 47 29.61 -24.41 2.30
N ALA A 48 29.40 -25.66 1.88
CA ALA A 48 28.55 -25.99 0.73
C ALA A 48 27.13 -26.39 1.20
N GLY A 49 26.67 -25.79 2.30
CA GLY A 49 25.35 -26.01 2.90
C GLY A 49 24.31 -25.04 2.34
N PHE A 50 23.19 -25.59 1.88
CA PHE A 50 22.09 -24.89 1.22
C PHE A 50 21.56 -23.67 2.01
N SER A 51 21.97 -22.45 1.66
CA SER A 51 21.45 -21.24 2.31
C SER A 51 20.04 -20.88 1.82
N PHE A 52 19.12 -20.56 2.73
CA PHE A 52 17.85 -19.89 2.42
C PHE A 52 18.06 -18.38 2.23
N SER A 53 17.27 -17.73 1.38
CA SER A 53 17.30 -16.28 1.18
C SER A 53 16.23 -15.57 2.00
N VAL A 54 16.52 -14.39 2.51
CA VAL A 54 15.49 -13.54 3.16
C VAL A 54 14.41 -13.19 2.14
N GLY A 55 13.14 -13.35 2.52
CA GLY A 55 11.97 -13.22 1.65
C GLY A 55 11.58 -14.51 0.93
N GLN A 56 12.38 -15.58 1.02
CA GLN A 56 12.03 -16.88 0.46
C GLN A 56 10.85 -17.50 1.22
N ARG A 57 9.86 -18.02 0.48
CA ARG A 57 8.80 -18.85 1.05
C ARG A 57 9.30 -20.27 1.30
N VAL A 58 8.94 -20.79 2.46
CA VAL A 58 9.36 -22.11 2.96
C VAL A 58 8.20 -22.77 3.68
N GLU A 59 8.20 -24.09 3.69
CA GLU A 59 7.32 -24.90 4.55
C GLU A 59 8.08 -25.22 5.84
N LEU A 60 7.36 -25.35 6.95
CA LEU A 60 7.96 -25.73 8.24
C LEU A 60 7.44 -27.09 8.66
N GLU A 61 8.35 -28.01 9.00
CA GLU A 61 7.96 -29.33 9.48
C GLU A 61 7.12 -29.19 10.77
N GLY A 62 5.99 -29.89 10.84
CA GLY A 62 5.04 -29.79 11.95
C GLY A 62 4.00 -28.65 11.86
N TYR A 63 4.16 -27.70 10.93
CA TYR A 63 3.15 -26.69 10.62
C TYR A 63 2.53 -27.08 9.27
N GLY A 64 1.30 -27.63 9.30
CA GLY A 64 0.64 -28.27 8.15
C GLY A 64 0.76 -27.51 6.81
N PRO A 65 0.59 -28.20 5.67
CA PRO A 65 1.04 -27.77 4.33
C PRO A 65 0.46 -26.43 3.85
N ASP A 66 -0.65 -25.98 4.42
CA ASP A 66 -1.31 -24.73 4.04
C ASP A 66 -0.67 -23.47 4.63
N ARG A 67 0.37 -23.59 5.48
CA ARG A 67 0.99 -22.47 6.18
C ARG A 67 2.38 -22.14 5.64
N ASN A 68 2.40 -21.48 4.48
CA ASN A 68 3.61 -20.91 3.92
C ASN A 68 4.27 -19.91 4.90
N ALA A 69 5.51 -20.19 5.30
CA ALA A 69 6.33 -19.29 6.10
C ALA A 69 7.26 -18.47 5.21
N THR A 70 7.66 -17.28 5.64
CA THR A 70 8.64 -16.44 4.93
C THR A 70 9.88 -16.26 5.78
N ILE A 71 11.06 -16.54 5.22
CA ILE A 71 12.34 -16.31 5.90
C ILE A 71 12.54 -14.81 6.12
N ILE A 72 12.66 -14.37 7.37
CA ILE A 72 12.88 -12.96 7.73
C ILE A 72 14.37 -12.67 7.94
N GLY A 73 15.14 -13.65 8.43
CA GLY A 73 16.58 -13.48 8.63
C GLY A 73 17.20 -14.71 9.28
N ARG A 74 18.51 -14.88 9.11
CA ARG A 74 19.28 -15.87 9.87
C ARG A 74 19.47 -15.35 11.30
N ALA A 75 19.27 -16.20 12.30
CA ALA A 75 19.63 -15.86 13.67
C ALA A 75 21.16 -15.96 13.79
N HIS A 76 21.77 -14.93 14.34
CA HIS A 76 23.20 -14.94 14.65
C HIS A 76 23.37 -15.22 16.14
N GLY A 77 24.17 -16.24 16.48
CA GLY A 77 24.50 -16.54 17.87
C GLY A 77 25.02 -15.31 18.59
N GLY A 78 24.50 -15.04 19.79
CA GLY A 78 24.90 -13.88 20.60
C GLY A 78 24.23 -12.55 20.26
N ARG A 79 23.28 -12.51 19.31
CA ARG A 79 22.45 -11.32 19.05
C ARG A 79 21.05 -11.47 19.63
N TYR A 80 20.39 -10.37 19.96
CA TYR A 80 19.08 -10.33 20.62
C TYR A 80 17.97 -9.94 19.65
N SER A 81 16.80 -10.51 19.86
CA SER A 81 15.54 -10.05 19.28
C SER A 81 14.77 -9.30 20.36
N LEU A 82 14.33 -8.08 20.05
CA LEU A 82 13.63 -7.18 20.96
C LEU A 82 12.26 -6.84 20.39
N ASN A 83 11.28 -6.59 21.23
CA ASN A 83 10.01 -5.97 20.82
C ASN A 83 9.95 -4.58 21.46
N MET A 84 9.57 -3.58 20.66
CA MET A 84 9.45 -2.21 21.12
C MET A 84 8.06 -1.68 20.77
N GLU A 85 7.36 -1.21 21.80
CA GLU A 85 6.02 -0.65 21.64
C GLU A 85 6.04 0.51 20.62
N GLY A 86 5.17 0.44 19.61
CA GLY A 86 5.08 1.41 18.52
C GLY A 86 6.07 1.20 17.36
N TYR A 87 7.10 0.36 17.52
CA TYR A 87 8.12 0.10 16.49
C TYR A 87 8.20 -1.36 16.03
N GLY A 88 7.60 -2.29 16.78
CA GLY A 88 7.55 -3.71 16.45
C GLY A 88 8.82 -4.49 16.84
N ASN A 89 9.03 -5.65 16.21
CA ASN A 89 10.15 -6.54 16.50
C ASN A 89 11.45 -6.05 15.82
N MET A 90 12.49 -5.82 16.61
CA MET A 90 13.86 -5.57 16.16
C MET A 90 14.68 -6.84 16.31
N LEU A 91 15.27 -7.33 15.22
CA LEU A 91 15.98 -8.61 15.20
C LEU A 91 17.49 -8.40 15.12
N ASN A 92 18.24 -9.36 15.67
CA ASN A 92 19.70 -9.42 15.56
C ASN A 92 20.43 -8.17 16.09
N ILE A 93 20.02 -7.64 17.24
CA ILE A 93 20.73 -6.55 17.93
C ILE A 93 21.95 -7.10 18.67
N GLU A 94 23.13 -6.54 18.42
CA GLU A 94 24.34 -6.96 19.13
C GLU A 94 24.30 -6.55 20.60
N GLU A 95 24.84 -7.40 21.49
CA GLU A 95 24.86 -7.16 22.94
C GLU A 95 25.47 -5.80 23.31
N LYS A 96 26.48 -5.35 22.55
CA LYS A 96 27.18 -4.07 22.79
C LYS A 96 26.29 -2.83 22.63
N TYR A 97 25.14 -2.96 21.94
CA TYR A 97 24.17 -1.88 21.80
C TYR A 97 23.08 -1.92 22.89
N LEU A 98 23.15 -2.88 23.81
CA LEU A 98 22.17 -3.08 24.87
C LEU A 98 22.76 -2.73 26.23
N THR A 99 22.11 -1.83 26.95
CA THR A 99 22.29 -1.69 28.39
C THR A 99 21.19 -2.47 29.08
N LYS A 100 21.54 -3.60 29.70
CA LYS A 100 20.58 -4.48 30.41
C LYS A 100 20.21 -3.90 31.76
N TRP A 101 18.92 -3.92 32.09
CA TRP A 101 18.43 -3.62 33.44
C TRP A 101 18.00 -4.93 34.10
N ASN A 102 18.48 -5.20 35.31
CA ASN A 102 18.21 -6.46 36.02
C ASN A 102 16.85 -6.50 36.72
N THR A 103 16.02 -5.47 36.58
CA THR A 103 14.67 -5.44 37.17
C THR A 103 13.64 -6.00 36.20
N PRO A 104 12.97 -7.14 36.49
CA PRO A 104 11.85 -7.61 35.70
C PRO A 104 10.73 -6.56 35.71
N PHE A 105 10.05 -6.39 34.57
CA PHE A 105 8.98 -5.40 34.42
C PHE A 105 7.69 -5.94 35.07
N PRO A 106 7.11 -5.27 36.08
CA PRO A 106 5.95 -5.80 36.79
C PRO A 106 4.61 -5.64 36.05
N GLU A 107 4.58 -5.06 34.84
CA GLU A 107 3.32 -4.64 34.20
C GLU A 107 3.08 -5.18 32.77
N THR A 108 3.91 -6.08 32.24
CA THR A 108 3.58 -6.71 30.94
C THR A 108 2.66 -7.90 31.14
N SER A 109 1.51 -7.93 30.47
CA SER A 109 0.62 -9.10 30.41
C SER A 109 1.18 -10.25 29.59
N ASP A 110 2.35 -10.07 28.95
CA ASP A 110 3.03 -11.08 28.14
C ASP A 110 4.03 -11.90 28.99
N PRO A 111 3.75 -13.19 29.27
CA PRO A 111 4.62 -14.05 30.06
C PRO A 111 5.93 -14.42 29.35
N THR A 112 6.10 -14.04 28.07
CA THR A 112 7.32 -14.27 27.29
C THR A 112 8.28 -13.09 27.28
N ALA A 113 7.91 -11.96 27.90
CA ALA A 113 8.75 -10.77 27.96
C ALA A 113 9.97 -10.98 28.86
N GLY A 114 11.17 -10.95 28.26
CA GLY A 114 12.44 -10.94 28.99
C GLY A 114 12.77 -9.56 29.59
N PRO A 115 13.96 -9.40 30.20
CA PRO A 115 14.34 -8.15 30.84
C PRO A 115 14.35 -6.97 29.86
N VAL A 116 14.01 -5.78 30.37
CA VAL A 116 14.04 -4.54 29.60
C VAL A 116 15.48 -4.19 29.27
N ALA A 117 15.73 -3.86 28.00
CA ALA A 117 17.02 -3.40 27.53
C ALA A 117 16.88 -1.95 27.06
N HIS A 118 17.91 -1.14 27.26
CA HIS A 118 18.02 0.15 26.59
C HIS A 118 18.89 0.00 25.34
N ILE A 119 18.42 0.49 24.20
CA ILE A 119 19.18 0.47 22.94
C ILE A 119 19.89 1.81 22.79
N MET A 120 21.20 1.78 22.66
CA MET A 120 22.00 2.99 22.43
C MET A 120 21.49 3.74 21.18
N GLY A 121 21.11 5.00 21.34
CA GLY A 121 20.60 5.86 20.25
C GLY A 121 19.07 5.99 20.16
N PHE A 122 18.30 5.31 21.02
CA PHE A 122 16.85 5.45 21.11
C PHE A 122 16.43 6.21 22.37
N ASP A 123 15.38 7.04 22.28
CA ASP A 123 14.82 7.80 23.41
C ASP A 123 14.35 6.83 24.52
N TYR A 124 14.67 7.14 25.77
CA TYR A 124 14.33 6.43 27.01
C TYR A 124 12.82 6.19 27.20
N LYS A 125 11.97 6.88 26.42
CA LYS A 125 10.52 6.62 26.39
C LYS A 125 10.13 5.34 25.66
N SER A 126 10.96 4.87 24.73
CA SER A 126 10.75 3.61 24.03
C SER A 126 11.40 2.52 24.89
N LYS A 127 10.61 1.64 25.51
CA LYS A 127 11.10 0.61 26.44
C LYS A 127 11.13 -0.75 25.74
N PRO A 128 12.17 -1.12 24.99
CA PRO A 128 12.24 -2.43 24.36
C PRO A 128 12.48 -3.51 25.41
N TRP A 129 11.79 -4.64 25.28
CA TRP A 129 12.06 -5.84 26.08
C TRP A 129 12.64 -6.94 25.19
N ILE A 130 13.49 -7.77 25.80
CA ILE A 130 14.12 -8.88 25.11
C ILE A 130 13.07 -9.97 24.87
N VAL A 131 12.84 -10.31 23.59
CA VAL A 131 11.97 -11.42 23.20
C VAL A 131 12.75 -12.73 23.22
N ASN A 132 13.99 -12.72 22.69
CA ASN A 132 14.85 -13.89 22.72
C ASN A 132 16.33 -13.50 22.50
N LYS A 133 17.26 -14.31 23.03
CA LYS A 133 18.68 -14.29 22.66
C LYS A 133 18.87 -15.37 21.60
N GLY A 134 19.49 -15.08 20.45
CA GLY A 134 19.84 -16.11 19.47
C GLY A 134 20.78 -17.12 20.11
N GLN A 135 20.24 -18.30 20.47
CA GLN A 135 20.95 -19.29 21.28
C GLN A 135 21.84 -20.23 20.45
N THR A 136 21.54 -20.42 19.15
CA THR A 136 22.23 -21.42 18.32
C THR A 136 22.48 -20.92 16.90
N PRO A 137 23.74 -20.90 16.42
CA PRO A 137 24.05 -20.83 15.00
C PRO A 137 23.27 -21.90 14.22
N GLY A 138 22.80 -21.57 13.01
CA GLY A 138 22.01 -22.52 12.20
C GLY A 138 20.50 -22.47 12.43
N THR A 139 19.97 -21.38 12.98
CA THR A 139 18.53 -21.15 13.12
C THR A 139 18.09 -19.90 12.33
N TRP A 140 16.79 -19.82 12.01
CA TRP A 140 16.19 -18.75 11.19
C TRP A 140 15.00 -18.12 11.90
N ASN A 141 14.80 -16.83 11.68
CA ASN A 141 13.57 -16.14 12.03
C ASN A 141 12.62 -16.24 10.84
N VAL A 142 11.44 -16.80 11.04
CA VAL A 142 10.42 -16.97 9.99
C VAL A 142 9.13 -16.25 10.37
N TYR A 143 8.39 -15.75 9.40
CA TYR A 143 7.06 -15.19 9.61
C TYR A 143 6.02 -16.13 9.03
N ILE A 144 5.06 -16.55 9.85
CA ILE A 144 3.96 -17.42 9.45
C ILE A 144 2.67 -16.60 9.49
N PRO A 145 1.94 -16.43 8.36
CA PRO A 145 0.65 -15.75 8.34
C PRO A 145 -0.31 -16.32 9.39
N GLY A 146 -0.91 -15.43 10.18
CA GLY A 146 -1.85 -15.80 11.26
C GLY A 146 -1.21 -16.27 12.58
N ILE A 147 0.09 -16.58 12.60
CA ILE A 147 0.84 -16.87 13.85
C ILE A 147 1.75 -15.70 14.23
N GLY A 148 2.40 -15.08 13.24
CA GLY A 148 3.37 -14.00 13.46
C GLY A 148 4.82 -14.47 13.30
N LEU A 149 5.74 -13.77 13.96
CA LEU A 149 7.18 -14.06 13.90
C LEU A 149 7.52 -15.25 14.82
N VAL A 150 8.15 -16.28 14.26
CA VAL A 150 8.71 -17.41 14.99
C VAL A 150 10.24 -17.31 14.95
N PRO A 151 10.90 -16.94 16.05
CA PRO A 151 12.35 -16.84 16.09
C PRO A 151 13.04 -18.20 16.26
N ASN A 152 14.28 -18.30 15.79
CA ASN A 152 15.18 -19.45 16.00
C ASN A 152 14.68 -20.82 15.50
N VAL A 153 14.00 -20.89 14.35
CA VAL A 153 13.63 -22.16 13.69
C VAL A 153 14.88 -22.86 13.15
N PRO A 154 15.19 -24.10 13.59
CA PRO A 154 16.33 -24.88 13.09
C PRO A 154 16.31 -25.03 11.57
N ASP A 155 17.48 -24.98 10.93
CA ASP A 155 17.64 -25.16 9.47
C ASP A 155 16.99 -26.46 8.96
N ASN A 156 17.05 -27.52 9.78
CA ASN A 156 16.48 -28.83 9.46
C ASN A 156 14.94 -28.86 9.45
N ASP A 157 14.28 -27.91 10.13
CA ASP A 157 12.83 -27.83 10.20
C ASP A 157 12.24 -27.03 9.02
N ILE A 158 13.09 -26.49 8.15
CA ILE A 158 12.71 -25.65 7.02
C ILE A 158 12.80 -26.45 5.71
N VAL A 159 11.65 -26.69 5.10
CA VAL A 159 11.54 -27.43 3.84
C VAL A 159 11.36 -26.45 2.68
N ARG A 160 12.17 -26.60 1.60
CA ARG A 160 11.97 -25.81 0.37
C ARG A 160 10.68 -26.24 -0.30
N GLU A 161 9.88 -25.24 -0.71
CA GLU A 161 8.72 -25.44 -1.58
C GLU A 161 9.16 -26.27 -2.81
N LYS A 162 8.62 -27.49 -2.96
CA LYS A 162 8.90 -28.33 -4.13
C LYS A 162 8.21 -27.72 -5.33
N TRP A 163 8.99 -27.18 -6.28
CA TRP A 163 8.49 -26.72 -7.56
C TRP A 163 8.06 -27.93 -8.39
N TRP A 164 6.79 -28.35 -8.29
CA TRP A 164 6.21 -29.26 -9.26
C TRP A 164 5.94 -28.47 -10.55
N TYR A 165 6.51 -28.91 -11.68
CA TYR A 165 6.07 -28.48 -13.00
C TYR A 165 4.57 -28.78 -13.11
N LYS A 166 3.73 -27.75 -13.26
CA LYS A 166 2.35 -27.91 -13.74
C LYS A 166 2.41 -28.51 -15.15
N GLN A 167 2.41 -29.84 -15.25
CA GLN A 167 2.01 -30.52 -16.48
C GLN A 167 0.50 -30.41 -16.60
N GLY A 168 0.03 -29.67 -17.60
CA GLY A 168 -1.40 -29.52 -17.85
C GLY A 168 -1.73 -28.45 -18.89
N ASP A 169 -1.10 -28.52 -20.07
CA ASP A 169 -1.63 -27.85 -21.27
C ASP A 169 -1.60 -28.83 -22.45
N PRO A 170 -2.75 -29.40 -22.86
CA PRO A 170 -2.81 -30.46 -23.87
C PRO A 170 -2.96 -29.88 -25.28
N LYS A 171 -2.04 -29.01 -25.71
CA LYS A 171 -1.98 -28.56 -27.12
C LYS A 171 -0.57 -28.25 -27.59
N HIS A 172 0.34 -29.22 -27.59
CA HIS A 172 1.46 -29.30 -28.55
C HIS A 172 2.16 -30.66 -28.40
N ARG A 173 1.78 -31.63 -29.25
CA ARG A 173 2.56 -32.86 -29.46
C ARG A 173 3.71 -32.54 -30.41
N SER A 174 4.93 -32.47 -29.88
CA SER A 174 6.14 -32.60 -30.68
C SER A 174 6.66 -34.04 -30.56
N VAL A 175 7.06 -34.55 -31.71
CA VAL A 175 7.62 -35.87 -31.95
C VAL A 175 9.12 -35.80 -31.61
N GLY A 176 9.62 -36.73 -30.80
CA GLY A 176 11.04 -36.84 -30.53
C GLY A 176 11.32 -37.87 -29.44
N GLY A 177 11.66 -39.09 -29.84
CA GLY A 177 11.97 -40.18 -28.94
C GLY A 177 13.32 -40.04 -28.24
N SER A 178 13.43 -40.66 -27.07
CA SER A 178 14.59 -41.48 -26.71
C SER A 178 14.26 -42.35 -25.50
N THR A 179 14.69 -43.59 -25.63
CA THR A 179 14.66 -44.77 -24.76
C THR A 179 15.18 -44.54 -23.34
N ALA A 180 14.46 -45.08 -22.36
CA ALA A 180 15.05 -45.63 -21.14
C ALA A 180 14.33 -46.94 -20.78
N VAL A 181 15.14 -47.98 -20.66
CA VAL A 181 14.81 -49.39 -20.41
C VAL A 181 14.37 -49.57 -18.97
N LEU A 182 13.24 -50.23 -18.72
CA LEU A 182 13.01 -51.01 -17.50
C LEU A 182 12.20 -52.27 -17.82
N VAL A 183 12.70 -53.37 -17.29
CA VAL A 183 12.35 -54.77 -17.48
C VAL A 183 11.01 -55.10 -16.83
N GLY A 184 10.14 -55.86 -17.49
CA GLY A 184 8.94 -56.41 -16.87
C GLY A 184 7.97 -57.06 -17.86
N GLU A 185 8.25 -58.34 -18.16
CA GLU A 185 7.37 -59.46 -18.51
C GLU A 185 6.08 -59.26 -19.37
N MET A 186 6.04 -60.03 -20.48
CA MET A 186 4.91 -60.24 -21.40
C MET A 186 3.69 -60.90 -20.71
N PRO A 187 2.49 -60.83 -21.32
CA PRO A 187 2.10 -61.91 -22.25
C PRO A 187 1.37 -61.46 -23.53
N GLN A 188 1.83 -62.08 -24.62
CA GLN A 188 1.16 -62.56 -25.83
C GLN A 188 -0.31 -62.15 -26.12
N THR A 189 -0.55 -61.49 -27.25
CA THR A 189 -1.20 -62.04 -28.48
C THR A 189 -1.75 -60.90 -29.36
N ILE A 190 -1.35 -60.88 -30.63
CA ILE A 190 -2.01 -60.14 -31.72
C ILE A 190 -2.13 -61.11 -32.90
N PRO A 191 -3.27 -61.19 -33.60
CA PRO A 191 -3.30 -61.58 -35.00
C PRO A 191 -3.26 -60.35 -35.91
N ARG A 192 -2.42 -60.47 -36.94
CA ARG A 192 -2.22 -59.54 -38.07
C ARG A 192 -3.35 -59.67 -39.10
N GLU A 193 -3.79 -58.54 -39.64
CA GLU A 193 -4.19 -58.32 -41.04
C GLU A 193 -3.54 -56.96 -41.41
N VAL A 194 -2.62 -56.78 -42.37
CA VAL A 194 -2.50 -57.12 -43.80
C VAL A 194 -3.66 -56.59 -44.65
N ILE A 195 -3.62 -55.30 -45.01
CA ILE A 195 -4.00 -54.84 -46.35
C ILE A 195 -2.96 -53.82 -46.86
N GLN A 196 -2.62 -54.04 -48.12
CA GLN A 196 -1.59 -53.44 -48.95
C GLN A 196 -2.06 -52.16 -49.68
N LEU A 197 -1.07 -51.32 -49.96
CA LEU A 197 -0.78 -50.62 -51.23
C LEU A 197 -1.76 -49.57 -51.78
N GLY A 198 -1.20 -48.36 -51.94
CA GLY A 198 -1.59 -47.37 -52.94
C GLY A 198 -0.45 -46.39 -53.22
N LYS A 199 0.46 -46.76 -54.13
CA LYS A 199 1.50 -45.88 -54.71
C LYS A 199 0.89 -45.03 -55.83
N VAL A 200 1.19 -43.73 -55.89
CA VAL A 200 1.27 -42.97 -57.15
C VAL A 200 2.44 -41.96 -57.06
N ALA A 201 3.05 -41.71 -58.21
CA ALA A 201 4.43 -41.30 -58.49
C ALA A 201 4.75 -39.78 -58.37
N PRO A 202 6.02 -39.35 -58.56
CA PRO A 202 6.54 -38.01 -58.28
C PRO A 202 6.78 -37.13 -59.53
N MET A 203 6.81 -35.80 -59.36
CA MET A 203 7.46 -34.83 -60.29
C MET A 203 7.96 -33.65 -59.45
N VAL A 204 9.27 -33.39 -59.32
CA VAL A 204 10.11 -32.51 -60.18
C VAL A 204 9.43 -31.14 -60.37
N GLY A 205 9.85 -30.03 -59.76
CA GLY A 205 11.14 -29.35 -59.93
C GLY A 205 10.93 -28.16 -60.89
N GLY A 206 11.19 -26.92 -60.47
CA GLY A 206 11.06 -25.76 -61.37
C GLY A 206 11.12 -24.39 -60.71
N ASP A 207 12.02 -23.57 -61.21
CA ASP A 207 12.55 -22.32 -60.67
C ASP A 207 11.72 -21.04 -60.90
N LYS A 208 12.17 -20.02 -60.14
CA LYS A 208 12.07 -18.56 -60.32
C LYS A 208 11.83 -18.05 -61.75
N LYS A 209 10.99 -16.99 -61.85
CA LYS A 209 11.18 -15.75 -62.66
C LYS A 209 10.11 -14.73 -62.25
N GLU A 210 10.50 -13.54 -61.80
CA GLU A 210 10.56 -12.30 -62.58
C GLU A 210 9.29 -12.01 -63.41
N MET A 211 8.59 -10.94 -63.02
CA MET A 211 7.73 -10.17 -63.91
C MET A 211 7.94 -8.67 -63.67
N SER A 212 8.63 -8.05 -64.63
CA SER A 212 8.53 -6.65 -65.00
C SER A 212 7.33 -6.43 -65.93
N LEU A 213 6.60 -5.32 -65.79
CA LEU A 213 5.90 -4.58 -66.87
C LEU A 213 5.41 -3.26 -66.24
N ALA A 214 6.06 -2.12 -66.49
CA ALA A 214 5.91 -1.21 -67.63
C ALA A 214 4.51 -0.58 -67.77
N ALA A 215 4.41 0.71 -67.45
CA ALA A 215 3.50 1.65 -68.08
C ALA A 215 4.10 3.07 -67.99
N ALA A 216 4.55 3.57 -69.14
CA ALA A 216 4.94 4.95 -69.35
C ALA A 216 3.73 5.76 -69.82
N GLY A 217 3.66 7.04 -69.43
CA GLY A 217 2.70 7.96 -70.00
C GLY A 217 2.70 9.36 -69.37
N MET A 218 3.13 10.33 -70.18
CA MET A 218 2.80 11.77 -70.13
C MET A 218 3.62 12.66 -69.18
N PHE A 219 4.62 13.31 -69.81
CA PHE A 219 5.25 14.54 -69.38
C PHE A 219 4.27 15.71 -69.58
N GLU A 220 3.85 16.34 -68.49
CA GLU A 220 3.44 17.75 -68.49
C GLU A 220 4.53 18.55 -67.78
N THR A 221 4.98 19.60 -68.44
CA THR A 221 5.97 20.57 -67.95
C THR A 221 5.45 21.27 -66.68
N PRO A 222 6.23 21.38 -65.61
CA PRO A 222 5.81 22.15 -64.44
C PRO A 222 5.87 23.65 -64.78
N GLU A 223 4.73 24.32 -64.66
CA GLU A 223 4.69 25.77 -64.55
C GLU A 223 5.54 26.22 -63.35
N GLU A 224 6.39 27.19 -63.62
CA GLU A 224 7.29 27.86 -62.69
C GLU A 224 6.48 28.56 -61.58
N VAL A 225 6.20 27.84 -60.50
CA VAL A 225 5.63 28.40 -59.27
C VAL A 225 6.70 29.30 -58.65
N LYS A 226 6.55 30.62 -58.86
CA LYS A 226 7.30 31.64 -58.12
C LYS A 226 7.06 31.44 -56.62
N GLU A 227 8.07 30.92 -55.94
CA GLU A 227 8.10 30.81 -54.48
C GLU A 227 7.90 32.20 -53.87
N THR A 228 6.73 32.44 -53.27
CA THR A 228 6.54 33.59 -52.41
C THR A 228 7.40 33.38 -51.16
N PRO A 229 8.27 34.35 -50.81
CA PRO A 229 9.18 34.20 -49.69
C PRO A 229 8.37 33.98 -48.41
N ILE A 230 8.59 32.83 -47.77
CA ILE A 230 7.98 32.48 -46.49
C ILE A 230 8.33 33.62 -45.51
N PRO A 231 7.33 34.31 -44.93
CA PRO A 231 7.59 35.40 -44.01
C PRO A 231 8.40 34.85 -42.84
N GLN A 232 9.60 35.41 -42.65
CA GLN A 232 10.47 34.97 -41.58
C GLN A 232 9.78 35.23 -40.24
N PRO A 233 9.81 34.25 -39.31
CA PRO A 233 9.18 34.41 -38.01
C PRO A 233 9.76 35.64 -37.33
N THR A 234 8.88 36.46 -36.78
CA THR A 234 9.23 37.70 -36.08
C THR A 234 10.13 37.37 -34.89
N LYS A 235 10.89 38.37 -34.41
CA LYS A 235 11.81 38.19 -33.29
C LYS A 235 11.06 37.69 -32.05
N GLU A 236 9.82 38.12 -31.87
CA GLU A 236 8.91 37.75 -30.79
C GLU A 236 8.43 36.29 -30.91
N GLU A 237 8.05 35.84 -32.12
CA GLU A 237 7.68 34.44 -32.37
C GLU A 237 8.85 33.49 -32.16
N ARG A 238 10.08 33.90 -32.54
CA ARG A 238 11.30 33.12 -32.24
C ARG A 238 11.58 33.03 -30.74
N ILE A 239 11.24 34.07 -29.96
CA ILE A 239 11.41 34.08 -28.50
C ILE A 239 10.35 33.19 -27.83
N MET A 240 9.09 33.28 -28.26
CA MET A 240 7.98 32.45 -27.77
C MET A 240 8.16 30.97 -28.11
N ASP A 241 8.54 30.63 -29.35
CA ASP A 241 8.85 29.24 -29.73
C ASP A 241 10.03 28.69 -28.90
N LYS A 242 11.05 29.52 -28.61
CA LYS A 242 12.16 29.13 -27.73
C LYS A 242 11.73 28.96 -26.27
N ALA A 243 10.78 29.74 -25.78
CA ALA A 243 10.21 29.61 -24.43
C ALA A 243 9.28 28.39 -24.31
N LEU A 244 8.46 28.12 -25.33
CA LEU A 244 7.57 26.96 -25.41
C LEU A 244 8.38 25.66 -25.52
N ARG A 245 9.43 25.63 -26.36
CA ARG A 245 10.40 24.53 -26.41
C ARG A 245 11.15 24.36 -25.09
N ARG A 246 11.42 25.44 -24.36
CA ARG A 246 12.00 25.35 -23.00
C ARG A 246 11.00 24.74 -22.02
N SER A 247 9.75 25.20 -21.97
CA SER A 247 8.66 24.65 -21.13
C SER A 247 8.42 23.16 -21.39
N GLN A 248 8.34 22.75 -22.67
CA GLN A 248 8.18 21.35 -23.05
C GLN A 248 9.40 20.48 -22.68
N LYS A 249 10.60 21.07 -22.60
CA LYS A 249 11.85 20.38 -22.20
C LYS A 249 11.89 20.01 -20.71
N TYR A 250 11.01 20.54 -19.85
CA TYR A 250 10.94 20.23 -18.41
C TYR A 250 10.02 19.05 -18.05
N LYS A 251 9.45 18.32 -19.02
CA LYS A 251 8.33 17.38 -18.76
C LYS A 251 8.70 15.91 -18.47
N GLU A 252 9.95 15.51 -18.52
CA GLU A 252 10.32 14.11 -18.19
C GLU A 252 10.72 13.98 -16.71
N GLN A 253 9.72 13.88 -15.84
CA GLN A 253 9.87 13.35 -14.48
C GLN A 253 9.73 11.83 -14.51
N LYS A 254 10.63 11.13 -13.83
CA LYS A 254 10.62 9.66 -13.75
C LYS A 254 10.67 9.25 -12.28
N THR A 255 9.69 8.48 -11.85
CA THR A 255 9.72 7.79 -10.55
C THR A 255 10.35 6.42 -10.76
N ILE A 256 11.34 6.09 -9.94
CA ILE A 256 12.01 4.80 -9.94
C ILE A 256 11.94 4.19 -8.54
N GLU A 257 11.85 2.86 -8.47
CA GLU A 257 11.90 2.12 -7.21
C GLU A 257 13.13 1.23 -7.23
N VAL A 258 14.02 1.46 -6.27
CA VAL A 258 15.30 0.75 -6.17
C VAL A 258 15.44 0.21 -4.76
N GLN A 259 15.78 -1.07 -4.66
CA GLN A 259 16.14 -1.69 -3.40
C GLN A 259 17.62 -1.41 -3.13
N ALA A 260 17.92 -0.87 -1.94
CA ALA A 260 19.30 -0.71 -1.50
C ALA A 260 20.01 -2.08 -1.44
N ASP A 261 21.33 -2.07 -1.60
CA ASP A 261 22.13 -3.30 -1.46
C ASP A 261 22.24 -3.74 0.02
N LEU A 262 22.96 -4.84 0.27
CA LEU A 262 23.20 -5.35 1.62
C LEU A 262 23.94 -4.36 2.53
N LYS A 263 24.62 -3.36 1.94
CA LYS A 263 25.29 -2.28 2.66
C LYS A 263 24.37 -1.08 2.87
N GLY A 264 23.12 -1.13 2.43
CA GLY A 264 22.18 -0.02 2.54
C GLY A 264 22.43 1.14 1.57
N SER A 265 23.35 1.00 0.61
CA SER A 265 23.60 2.04 -0.39
C SER A 265 22.77 1.81 -1.64
N PHE A 266 22.39 2.90 -2.32
CA PHE A 266 21.79 2.84 -3.66
C PHE A 266 22.84 2.77 -4.78
N GLY A 267 24.13 2.88 -4.43
CA GLY A 267 25.21 2.95 -5.40
C GLY A 267 25.17 4.25 -6.21
N VAL A 268 24.78 5.38 -5.60
CA VAL A 268 24.87 6.70 -6.21
C VAL A 268 25.56 7.68 -5.29
N THR A 269 26.43 8.50 -5.86
CA THR A 269 27.00 9.66 -5.16
C THR A 269 26.21 10.90 -5.59
N THR A 270 25.82 11.73 -4.63
CA THR A 270 25.06 12.95 -4.90
C THR A 270 25.85 14.18 -4.47
N ARG A 271 25.70 15.26 -5.24
CA ARG A 271 26.27 16.57 -4.91
C ARG A 271 25.19 17.63 -4.86
N LEU A 272 25.39 18.63 -4.00
CA LEU A 272 24.61 19.86 -4.06
C LEU A 272 25.14 20.68 -5.24
N TRP A 273 24.30 20.89 -6.25
CA TRP A 273 24.66 21.71 -7.39
C TRP A 273 23.95 23.06 -7.26
N LYS A 274 24.75 24.12 -7.24
CA LYS A 274 24.27 25.49 -7.43
C LYS A 274 24.33 25.79 -8.92
N GLY A 275 23.19 26.08 -9.52
CA GLY A 275 23.18 26.42 -10.93
C GLY A 275 23.94 27.70 -11.18
N PHE A 276 24.84 27.70 -12.16
CA PHE A 276 25.48 28.93 -12.66
C PHE A 276 24.43 29.72 -13.45
N GLY A 277 23.62 30.50 -12.74
CA GLY A 277 22.64 31.42 -13.32
C GLY A 277 22.69 32.73 -12.55
N GLU A 278 23.26 33.76 -13.17
CA GLU A 278 23.72 34.98 -12.49
C GLU A 278 22.62 35.87 -11.88
N GLN A 279 21.32 35.57 -12.05
CA GLN A 279 20.26 36.33 -11.37
C GLN A 279 19.05 35.50 -10.94
N GLU A 280 18.80 35.61 -9.64
CA GLU A 280 17.59 35.36 -8.84
C GLU A 280 17.15 33.90 -8.62
N LEU A 281 17.46 33.46 -7.39
CA LEU A 281 17.08 32.23 -6.69
C LEU A 281 17.77 30.97 -7.25
N GLU A 282 19.08 30.88 -6.97
CA GLU A 282 19.82 29.62 -7.00
C GLU A 282 19.21 28.64 -5.99
N GLU A 283 18.14 27.95 -6.38
CA GLU A 283 17.70 26.77 -5.64
C GLU A 283 18.79 25.71 -5.79
N GLU A 284 19.48 25.43 -4.67
CA GLU A 284 20.37 24.27 -4.59
C GLU A 284 19.55 23.03 -4.97
N VAL A 285 20.02 22.27 -5.97
CA VAL A 285 19.42 21.00 -6.38
C VAL A 285 20.34 19.85 -6.03
N LEU A 286 19.75 18.71 -5.66
CA LEU A 286 20.52 17.49 -5.41
C LEU A 286 20.71 16.77 -6.74
N GLN A 287 21.95 16.67 -7.21
CA GLN A 287 22.30 16.09 -8.50
C GLN A 287 23.08 14.79 -8.32
N ILE A 288 22.83 13.80 -9.17
CA ILE A 288 23.62 12.57 -9.24
C ILE A 288 24.98 12.89 -9.86
N GLU A 289 26.04 12.68 -9.09
CA GLU A 289 27.42 12.90 -9.49
C GLU A 289 28.06 11.64 -10.06
N ALA A 290 27.79 10.49 -9.45
CA ALA A 290 28.32 9.21 -9.90
C ALA A 290 27.31 8.08 -9.65
N ILE A 291 27.37 7.05 -10.49
CA ILE A 291 26.64 5.79 -10.32
C ILE A 291 27.68 4.68 -10.19
N ALA A 292 27.65 3.95 -9.08
CA ALA A 292 28.58 2.87 -8.81
C ALA A 292 28.34 1.70 -9.77
N VAL A 293 29.40 1.23 -10.42
CA VAL A 293 29.36 0.06 -11.30
C VAL A 293 28.88 -1.16 -10.50
N ASN A 294 27.88 -1.87 -11.01
CA ASN A 294 27.19 -2.99 -10.35
C ASN A 294 26.45 -2.64 -9.05
N GLY A 295 26.29 -1.36 -8.72
CA GLY A 295 25.41 -0.90 -7.65
C GLY A 295 23.93 -1.09 -7.98
N PRO A 296 23.02 -0.93 -7.00
CA PRO A 296 21.59 -1.09 -7.22
C PRO A 296 21.01 -0.25 -8.37
N ILE A 297 21.40 1.03 -8.47
CA ILE A 297 20.94 1.88 -9.59
C ILE A 297 21.52 1.43 -10.94
N ASP A 298 22.77 0.97 -11.02
CA ASP A 298 23.33 0.42 -12.26
C ASP A 298 22.61 -0.87 -12.69
N LYS A 299 22.33 -1.78 -11.75
CA LYS A 299 21.53 -2.98 -12.01
C LYS A 299 20.12 -2.62 -12.46
N TRP A 300 19.48 -1.65 -11.80
CA TRP A 300 18.16 -1.17 -12.18
C TRP A 300 18.16 -0.55 -13.59
N ASN A 301 19.18 0.24 -13.94
CA ASN A 301 19.36 0.84 -15.26
C ASN A 301 19.48 -0.21 -16.36
N LYS A 302 20.24 -1.30 -16.11
CA LYS A 302 20.38 -2.44 -17.04
C LYS A 302 19.04 -3.14 -17.29
N MET A 303 18.19 -3.25 -16.26
CA MET A 303 16.85 -3.82 -16.37
C MET A 303 15.82 -2.85 -16.98
N ASN A 304 16.03 -1.54 -16.88
CA ASN A 304 15.08 -0.50 -17.27
C ASN A 304 15.70 0.56 -18.21
N PRO A 305 16.15 0.18 -19.43
CA PRO A 305 16.93 1.07 -20.30
C PRO A 305 16.19 2.35 -20.72
N THR A 306 14.85 2.33 -20.81
CA THR A 306 14.03 3.49 -21.18
C THR A 306 13.87 4.50 -20.03
N LYS A 307 14.02 4.05 -18.78
CA LYS A 307 13.90 4.88 -17.58
C LYS A 307 15.23 5.10 -16.87
N MET A 308 16.35 4.77 -17.50
CA MET A 308 17.67 4.82 -16.87
C MET A 308 17.99 6.18 -16.24
N VAL A 309 18.58 6.08 -15.06
CA VAL A 309 19.19 7.16 -14.28
C VAL A 309 20.57 7.46 -14.84
N LYS A 310 20.91 8.74 -14.99
CA LYS A 310 22.20 9.19 -15.50
C LYS A 310 22.88 10.14 -14.53
N VAL A 311 24.21 10.18 -14.61
CA VAL A 311 24.98 11.27 -14.02
C VAL A 311 24.48 12.60 -14.59
N GLY A 312 24.20 13.55 -13.70
CA GLY A 312 23.59 14.83 -14.03
C GLY A 312 22.09 14.93 -13.75
N ASP A 313 21.40 13.80 -13.55
CA ASP A 313 19.97 13.81 -13.19
C ASP A 313 19.77 14.43 -11.80
N ARG A 314 18.65 15.13 -11.62
CA ARG A 314 18.31 15.81 -10.36
C ARG A 314 17.30 14.99 -9.57
N ILE A 315 17.53 14.87 -8.27
CA ILE A 315 16.63 14.23 -7.30
C ILE A 315 15.65 15.28 -6.78
N LEU A 316 14.36 15.05 -7.00
CA LEU A 316 13.28 15.94 -6.53
C LEU A 316 12.67 15.47 -5.21
N THR A 317 12.51 14.15 -5.07
CA THR A 317 11.96 13.53 -3.86
C THR A 317 12.61 12.17 -3.60
N VAL A 318 12.66 11.79 -2.33
CA VAL A 318 13.08 10.46 -1.87
C VAL A 318 12.02 9.95 -0.89
N ASN A 319 11.38 8.82 -1.19
CA ASN A 319 10.31 8.23 -0.38
C ASN A 319 9.14 9.18 -0.11
N GLY A 320 8.75 9.96 -1.12
CA GLY A 320 7.70 10.97 -1.01
C GLY A 320 8.10 12.24 -0.22
N LEU A 321 9.29 12.27 0.39
CA LEU A 321 9.85 13.47 1.00
C LEU A 321 10.46 14.34 -0.10
N GLY A 322 9.83 15.49 -0.36
CA GLY A 322 10.40 16.59 -1.11
C GLY A 322 11.03 17.64 -0.19
N GLY A 323 11.72 18.62 -0.77
CA GLY A 323 12.26 19.76 -0.02
C GLY A 323 13.46 20.39 -0.71
N ASN A 324 14.15 21.28 0.00
CA ASN A 324 15.42 21.82 -0.48
C ASN A 324 16.47 20.69 -0.60
N ALA A 325 17.47 20.89 -1.46
CA ALA A 325 18.47 19.85 -1.73
C ALA A 325 19.26 19.43 -0.49
N ARG A 326 19.44 20.29 0.51
CA ARG A 326 20.12 19.93 1.77
C ARG A 326 19.30 18.93 2.57
N THR A 327 17.98 19.11 2.65
CA THR A 327 17.07 18.17 3.31
C THR A 327 17.07 16.84 2.57
N LEU A 328 16.96 16.86 1.23
CA LEU A 328 17.02 15.64 0.43
C LEU A 328 18.37 14.92 0.60
N LYS A 329 19.48 15.67 0.65
CA LYS A 329 20.80 15.10 0.88
C LYS A 329 20.86 14.38 2.23
N LYS A 330 20.34 15.00 3.30
CA LYS A 330 20.27 14.36 4.62
C LYS A 330 19.43 13.08 4.60
N VAL A 331 18.35 13.04 3.82
CA VAL A 331 17.53 11.82 3.66
C VAL A 331 18.31 10.73 2.93
N VAL A 332 18.98 11.06 1.82
CA VAL A 332 19.83 10.10 1.09
C VAL A 332 20.95 9.58 2.00
N ASP A 333 21.69 10.48 2.64
CA ASP A 333 22.79 10.13 3.55
C ASP A 333 22.27 9.28 4.74
N ALA A 334 21.10 9.61 5.30
CA ALA A 334 20.51 8.85 6.40
C ALA A 334 20.04 7.45 5.97
N ILE A 335 19.63 7.26 4.71
CA ILE A 335 19.30 5.92 4.20
C ILE A 335 20.58 5.11 4.00
N GLU A 336 21.66 5.73 3.51
CA GLU A 336 22.96 5.05 3.38
C GLU A 336 23.56 4.66 4.74
N LEU A 337 23.34 5.49 5.77
CA LEU A 337 23.81 5.23 7.14
C LEU A 337 22.92 4.23 7.90
N ASN A 338 21.62 4.18 7.60
CA ASN A 338 20.69 3.29 8.27
C ASN A 338 20.36 2.09 7.37
N HIS A 339 21.03 0.97 7.62
CA HIS A 339 20.83 -0.34 6.99
C HIS A 339 19.39 -0.94 7.07
N MET A 340 18.37 -0.17 7.47
CA MET A 340 17.04 -0.67 7.85
C MET A 340 15.91 -0.28 6.89
N SER A 341 16.15 0.53 5.85
CA SER A 341 15.09 0.97 4.93
C SER A 341 14.99 0.06 3.69
N ARG A 342 14.13 -0.96 3.70
CA ARG A 342 13.86 -1.78 2.51
C ARG A 342 12.70 -1.20 1.71
N GLY A 343 13.01 -0.74 0.49
CA GLY A 343 12.07 -0.20 -0.49
C GLY A 343 12.11 1.31 -0.51
N ALA A 344 12.95 1.89 -1.38
CA ALA A 344 12.96 3.33 -1.59
C ALA A 344 12.52 3.69 -3.01
N ALA A 345 11.65 4.70 -3.08
CA ALA A 345 11.24 5.33 -4.32
C ALA A 345 12.02 6.64 -4.48
N VAL A 346 12.77 6.79 -5.58
CA VAL A 346 13.52 8.01 -5.92
C VAL A 346 12.91 8.62 -7.17
N VAL A 347 12.58 9.92 -7.14
CA VAL A 347 12.06 10.63 -8.32
C VAL A 347 13.15 11.51 -8.93
N LEU A 348 13.40 11.30 -10.23
CA LEU A 348 14.50 11.90 -10.98
C LEU A 348 14.01 12.70 -12.19
N THR A 349 14.77 13.73 -12.57
CA THR A 349 14.57 14.50 -13.82
C THR A 349 15.84 14.58 -14.64
N LYS A 350 15.70 14.51 -15.98
CA LYS A 350 16.81 14.58 -16.94
C LYS A 350 17.01 16.01 -17.46
N PHE A 351 18.25 16.50 -17.45
CA PHE A 351 18.64 17.73 -18.17
C PHE A 351 19.89 17.48 -19.03
N PRO A 352 19.99 18.00 -20.26
CA PRO A 352 21.26 18.04 -20.98
C PRO A 352 22.18 19.15 -20.43
N PRO A 353 23.51 19.05 -20.57
CA PRO A 353 24.43 20.13 -20.26
C PRO A 353 24.18 21.30 -21.23
N THR A 354 24.27 22.53 -20.76
CA THR A 354 24.17 23.73 -21.62
C THR A 354 25.31 24.69 -21.38
N GLU A 355 26.00 25.03 -22.48
CA GLU A 355 26.80 26.25 -22.65
C GLU A 355 25.90 27.43 -23.09
N PHE A 356 26.18 28.58 -22.46
CA PHE A 356 26.11 30.00 -22.88
C PHE A 356 24.78 30.79 -23.15
N VAL A 357 24.66 31.89 -22.35
CA VAL A 357 24.24 33.32 -22.53
C VAL A 357 22.83 33.66 -23.05
N VAL A 358 21.95 34.42 -22.35
CA VAL A 358 21.92 35.76 -21.66
C VAL A 358 21.44 36.90 -22.58
N GLU A 359 20.63 37.80 -22.00
CA GLU A 359 20.23 39.15 -22.44
C GLU A 359 18.84 39.32 -23.09
N SER A 360 17.76 39.40 -22.28
CA SER A 360 16.44 39.91 -22.76
C SER A 360 15.50 40.53 -21.70
N ILE A 361 15.78 40.45 -20.40
CA ILE A 361 14.76 40.77 -19.37
C ILE A 361 14.57 42.28 -19.10
N LYS A 362 15.46 43.18 -19.58
CA LYS A 362 15.28 44.63 -19.36
C LYS A 362 14.15 45.31 -20.15
N LYS A 363 13.49 44.63 -21.12
CA LYS A 363 12.55 45.30 -22.06
C LYS A 363 11.06 45.06 -21.82
N VAL A 364 10.66 44.14 -20.94
CA VAL A 364 9.24 43.74 -20.77
C VAL A 364 8.40 44.78 -20.00
N LYS A 365 8.99 45.58 -19.10
CA LYS A 365 8.25 46.62 -18.34
C LYS A 365 7.67 47.75 -19.20
N LYS A 366 8.06 47.88 -20.48
CA LYS A 366 7.61 48.97 -21.37
C LYS A 366 6.36 48.62 -22.21
N VAL A 367 5.89 47.36 -22.19
CA VAL A 367 4.85 46.88 -23.12
C VAL A 367 3.43 46.97 -22.53
N HIS A 368 3.29 47.15 -21.22
CA HIS A 368 1.97 47.14 -20.54
C HIS A 368 1.03 48.32 -20.92
N HIS A 369 1.50 49.27 -21.75
CA HIS A 369 0.72 50.45 -22.12
C HIS A 369 0.06 50.38 -23.52
N LYS A 370 0.30 49.33 -24.33
CA LYS A 370 -0.13 49.32 -25.76
C LYS A 370 -1.15 48.27 -26.17
N SER A 371 -1.68 47.45 -25.26
CA SER A 371 -2.55 46.32 -25.62
C SER A 371 -4.05 46.62 -25.77
N SER A 372 -4.49 47.88 -25.93
CA SER A 372 -5.92 48.20 -26.05
C SER A 372 -6.47 48.24 -27.49
N LYS A 373 -5.70 47.83 -28.51
CA LYS A 373 -6.12 48.05 -29.90
C LYS A 373 -5.67 46.98 -30.89
N VAL A 374 -6.20 45.76 -30.78
CA VAL A 374 -6.28 44.83 -31.93
C VAL A 374 -7.49 43.90 -31.79
N MET A 375 -8.64 44.33 -32.31
CA MET A 375 -9.70 43.43 -32.77
C MET A 375 -10.07 43.85 -34.19
N SER A 376 -9.48 43.18 -35.17
CA SER A 376 -10.04 42.91 -36.50
C SER A 376 -8.92 42.38 -37.39
N LEU A 377 -9.05 41.13 -37.82
CA LEU A 377 -9.03 40.72 -39.23
C LEU A 377 -9.07 39.19 -39.28
N SER A 378 -10.12 38.69 -39.92
CA SER A 378 -10.23 37.33 -40.40
C SER A 378 -9.85 37.31 -41.87
N LYS A 379 -9.06 36.29 -42.27
CA LYS A 379 -9.14 35.52 -43.52
C LYS A 379 -7.77 34.90 -43.79
N GLU A 380 -7.62 33.63 -43.45
CA GLU A 380 -6.90 32.67 -44.30
C GLU A 380 -7.21 31.24 -43.85
N LYS A 381 -7.92 30.51 -44.71
CA LYS A 381 -8.51 29.20 -44.47
C LYS A 381 -7.76 28.18 -45.33
N LYS A 382 -6.72 27.55 -44.76
CA LYS A 382 -6.22 26.20 -45.16
C LYS A 382 -5.08 25.62 -44.32
N ARG A 383 -4.67 26.28 -43.22
CA ARG A 383 -3.80 25.70 -42.16
C ARG A 383 -4.50 25.59 -40.80
N ALA A 384 -5.81 25.33 -40.81
CA ALA A 384 -6.67 25.49 -39.64
C ALA A 384 -6.71 24.26 -38.69
N ASN A 385 -6.59 23.03 -39.19
CA ASN A 385 -6.88 21.86 -38.32
C ASN A 385 -5.86 21.62 -37.19
N ASP A 386 -4.58 21.89 -37.40
CA ASP A 386 -3.56 21.66 -36.35
C ASP A 386 -3.44 22.83 -35.36
N GLN A 387 -3.75 24.06 -35.79
CA GLN A 387 -3.80 25.22 -34.88
C GLN A 387 -5.11 25.30 -34.09
N GLU A 388 -6.22 24.81 -34.64
CA GLU A 388 -7.51 24.75 -33.95
C GLU A 388 -7.48 23.79 -32.75
N LEU A 389 -6.67 22.71 -32.81
CA LEU A 389 -6.45 21.79 -31.69
C LEU A 389 -5.65 22.41 -30.54
N THR A 390 -4.74 23.35 -30.82
CA THR A 390 -3.99 24.08 -29.78
C THR A 390 -4.78 25.24 -29.18
N LEU A 391 -5.68 25.84 -29.96
CA LEU A 391 -6.50 26.95 -29.48
C LEU A 391 -7.61 26.45 -28.56
N THR A 392 -8.24 25.31 -28.87
CA THR A 392 -9.24 24.68 -28.00
C THR A 392 -8.65 24.25 -26.66
N SER A 393 -7.44 23.65 -26.64
CA SER A 393 -6.81 23.29 -25.37
C SER A 393 -6.45 24.50 -24.50
N VAL A 394 -5.99 25.59 -25.12
CA VAL A 394 -5.70 26.85 -24.41
C VAL A 394 -6.99 27.52 -23.93
N LEU A 395 -8.07 27.47 -24.72
CA LEU A 395 -9.38 27.96 -24.30
C LEU A 395 -9.95 27.14 -23.16
N ASP A 396 -9.80 25.81 -23.19
CA ASP A 396 -10.28 24.91 -22.14
C ASP A 396 -9.51 25.14 -20.83
N GLU A 397 -8.20 25.35 -20.89
CA GLU A 397 -7.37 25.66 -19.72
C GLU A 397 -7.70 27.06 -19.16
N ALA A 398 -7.95 28.05 -20.02
CA ALA A 398 -8.41 29.37 -19.62
C ALA A 398 -9.83 29.33 -19.03
N LEU A 399 -10.74 28.54 -19.62
CA LEU A 399 -12.10 28.31 -19.11
C LEU A 399 -12.06 27.58 -17.78
N ASP A 400 -11.18 26.60 -17.60
CA ASP A 400 -10.98 25.90 -16.32
C ASP A 400 -10.45 26.87 -15.25
N PHE A 401 -9.48 27.72 -15.59
CA PHE A 401 -8.99 28.78 -14.68
C PHE A 401 -10.09 29.77 -14.28
N VAL A 402 -10.93 30.21 -15.23
CA VAL A 402 -12.07 31.10 -14.97
C VAL A 402 -13.14 30.40 -14.12
N LYS A 403 -13.42 29.12 -14.38
CA LYS A 403 -14.43 28.33 -13.66
C LYS A 403 -14.00 28.01 -12.22
N LYS A 404 -12.76 27.57 -12.03
CA LYS A 404 -12.19 27.22 -10.71
C LYS A 404 -11.84 28.46 -9.89
N GLY A 405 -11.55 29.57 -10.56
CA GLY A 405 -11.04 30.78 -9.95
C GLY A 405 -9.55 30.66 -9.56
N PRO A 406 -8.88 31.80 -9.33
CA PRO A 406 -7.44 31.84 -9.12
C PRO A 406 -6.99 31.05 -7.89
N ASN A 407 -7.81 31.02 -6.82
CA ASN A 407 -7.47 30.33 -5.58
C ASN A 407 -7.45 28.81 -5.72
N GLN A 408 -8.43 28.23 -6.41
CA GLN A 408 -8.45 26.78 -6.63
C GLN A 408 -7.30 26.35 -7.56
N TYR A 409 -7.03 27.14 -8.61
CA TYR A 409 -5.88 26.88 -9.48
C TYR A 409 -4.56 26.91 -8.70
N LEU A 410 -4.32 27.94 -7.88
CA LEU A 410 -3.13 28.01 -7.01
C LEU A 410 -3.08 26.84 -6.02
N ARG A 411 -4.23 26.44 -5.47
CA ARG A 411 -4.35 25.32 -4.53
C ARG A 411 -3.96 23.98 -5.15
N GLU A 412 -4.26 23.78 -6.43
CA GLU A 412 -3.90 22.59 -7.22
C GLU A 412 -2.46 22.65 -7.78
N ALA A 413 -1.99 23.85 -8.15
CA ALA A 413 -0.67 24.06 -8.76
C ALA A 413 0.49 23.93 -7.76
N ILE A 414 0.27 24.18 -6.46
CA ILE A 414 1.31 24.03 -5.45
C ILE A 414 1.43 22.54 -5.05
N PRO A 415 2.60 21.92 -5.23
CA PRO A 415 2.79 20.48 -5.02
C PRO A 415 2.64 20.05 -3.56
N TYR A 416 2.56 18.73 -3.33
CA TYR A 416 2.46 18.10 -2.01
C TYR A 416 1.25 18.54 -1.17
N ASN A 417 0.15 18.96 -1.82
CA ASN A 417 -1.04 19.51 -1.17
C ASN A 417 -0.77 20.77 -0.32
N LEU A 418 0.38 21.43 -0.45
CA LEU A 418 0.68 22.66 0.29
C LEU A 418 -0.27 23.80 -0.09
N GLY A 419 -0.80 23.78 -1.31
CA GLY A 419 -1.87 24.68 -1.70
C GLY A 419 -3.09 24.60 -0.76
N LYS A 420 -3.48 23.39 -0.31
CA LYS A 420 -4.58 23.21 0.65
C LYS A 420 -4.26 23.78 2.04
N VAL A 421 -2.97 23.87 2.37
CA VAL A 421 -2.49 24.38 3.66
C VAL A 421 -2.44 25.91 3.65
N PHE A 422 -2.03 26.54 2.54
CA PHE A 422 -1.77 27.98 2.49
C PHE A 422 -2.82 28.82 1.73
N VAL A 423 -3.56 28.22 0.82
CA VAL A 423 -4.53 28.93 -0.03
C VAL A 423 -5.94 28.54 0.37
N ASN A 424 -6.75 29.54 0.76
CA ASN A 424 -8.16 29.29 0.99
C ASN A 424 -8.86 28.97 -0.32
N GLY A 425 -9.65 27.90 -0.36
CA GLY A 425 -10.40 27.51 -1.56
C GLY A 425 -11.54 28.46 -1.87
N GLN A 426 -12.07 29.18 -0.88
CA GLN A 426 -13.09 30.21 -1.10
C GLN A 426 -12.42 31.58 -1.26
N ALA A 427 -12.94 32.38 -2.20
CA ALA A 427 -12.47 33.73 -2.47
C ALA A 427 -12.86 34.71 -1.36
N GLU A 428 -14.09 34.59 -0.87
CA GLU A 428 -14.63 35.39 0.23
C GLU A 428 -14.69 34.54 1.50
N VAL A 429 -14.44 35.17 2.65
CA VAL A 429 -14.43 34.53 3.96
C VAL A 429 -15.31 35.35 4.87
N ASN A 430 -16.51 34.85 5.16
CA ASN A 430 -17.53 35.54 5.96
C ASN A 430 -17.77 34.85 7.32
N LYS A 431 -17.44 33.56 7.42
CA LYS A 431 -17.53 32.76 8.64
C LYS A 431 -16.37 31.77 8.72
N CYS A 432 -16.12 31.17 9.89
CA CYS A 432 -14.96 30.30 10.08
C CYS A 432 -14.99 29.08 9.14
N SER A 433 -16.17 28.50 8.90
CA SER A 433 -16.34 27.36 8.00
C SER A 433 -15.95 27.64 6.53
N ASP A 434 -15.82 28.90 6.12
CA ASP A 434 -15.33 29.28 4.79
C ASP A 434 -13.80 29.11 4.67
N ILE A 435 -13.10 28.98 5.79
CA ILE A 435 -11.65 28.80 5.87
C ILE A 435 -11.30 27.31 5.83
N ASN A 436 -10.83 26.82 4.68
CA ASN A 436 -10.44 25.42 4.47
C ASN A 436 -8.91 25.25 4.33
N SER A 437 -8.16 26.14 5.00
CA SER A 437 -6.71 26.12 5.16
C SER A 437 -6.36 26.17 6.64
N GLN A 438 -5.58 25.18 7.10
CA GLN A 438 -5.18 25.08 8.51
C GLN A 438 -4.38 26.30 8.98
N PHE A 439 -3.46 26.79 8.14
CA PHE A 439 -2.65 27.97 8.46
C PHE A 439 -3.53 29.22 8.58
N LEU A 440 -4.42 29.45 7.61
CA LEU A 440 -5.29 30.62 7.62
C LEU A 440 -6.31 30.59 8.76
N CYS A 441 -6.69 29.39 9.22
CA CYS A 441 -7.54 29.21 10.40
C CYS A 441 -6.83 29.66 11.68
N GLN A 442 -5.52 29.40 11.83
CA GLN A 442 -4.75 29.87 12.99
C GLN A 442 -4.62 31.39 13.03
N THR A 443 -4.62 32.05 11.86
CA THR A 443 -4.52 33.51 11.73
C THR A 443 -5.87 34.17 11.44
N SER A 444 -7.00 33.50 11.68
CA SER A 444 -8.33 33.96 11.25
C SER A 444 -8.73 35.29 11.89
N GLN A 445 -8.39 35.47 13.16
CA GLN A 445 -8.71 36.67 13.93
C GLN A 445 -7.96 37.90 13.37
N GLU A 446 -6.69 37.73 12.99
CA GLU A 446 -5.89 38.83 12.45
C GLU A 446 -6.32 39.18 11.04
N LYS A 447 -6.46 38.15 10.18
CA LYS A 447 -6.66 38.29 8.73
C LYS A 447 -8.10 38.58 8.33
N TYR A 448 -9.08 37.93 8.98
CA TYR A 448 -10.49 38.00 8.61
C TYR A 448 -11.37 38.62 9.70
N LYS A 449 -10.81 38.96 10.87
CA LYS A 449 -11.57 39.43 12.05
C LYS A 449 -12.61 38.40 12.52
N LEU A 450 -12.32 37.11 12.32
CA LEU A 450 -13.17 36.00 12.73
C LEU A 450 -12.58 35.27 13.93
N ASP A 451 -13.36 35.21 15.01
CA ASP A 451 -12.99 34.57 16.28
C ASP A 451 -13.32 33.06 16.24
N CYS A 452 -12.52 32.33 15.47
CA CYS A 452 -12.68 30.89 15.26
C CYS A 452 -12.18 30.08 16.45
N ALA A 453 -12.82 28.93 16.71
CA ALA A 453 -12.34 27.97 17.70
C ALA A 453 -11.01 27.33 17.26
N GLY A 454 -10.89 26.98 15.98
CA GLY A 454 -9.69 26.37 15.43
C GLY A 454 -10.00 25.35 14.32
N TRP A 455 -8.99 24.57 13.95
CA TRP A 455 -9.04 23.67 12.80
C TRP A 455 -9.67 22.32 13.15
N SER A 456 -10.68 21.90 12.40
CA SER A 456 -11.38 20.62 12.57
C SER A 456 -10.62 19.42 12.00
N GLY A 457 -9.72 19.67 11.05
CA GLY A 457 -9.14 18.66 10.17
C GLY A 457 -9.42 18.96 8.69
N THR A 458 -10.55 19.60 8.39
CA THR A 458 -10.99 19.93 7.01
C THR A 458 -11.36 21.40 6.82
N ALA A 459 -11.85 22.06 7.87
CA ALA A 459 -12.22 23.47 7.86
C ALA A 459 -11.97 24.11 9.24
N CYS A 460 -11.97 25.44 9.29
CA CYS A 460 -11.97 26.16 10.55
C CYS A 460 -13.38 26.13 11.16
N LEU A 461 -13.47 26.04 12.48
CA LEU A 461 -14.74 25.95 13.20
C LEU A 461 -15.05 27.26 13.91
N ASP A 462 -16.31 27.64 13.86
CA ASP A 462 -16.87 28.67 14.73
C ASP A 462 -16.90 28.15 16.18
N LYS A 463 -16.68 29.02 17.18
CA LYS A 463 -16.70 28.61 18.60
C LYS A 463 -18.01 27.95 19.03
N LYS A 464 -19.12 28.36 18.42
CA LYS A 464 -20.46 27.82 18.70
C LYS A 464 -20.67 26.42 18.10
N ASP A 465 -19.93 26.09 17.04
CA ASP A 465 -20.06 24.84 16.29
C ASP A 465 -18.90 23.87 16.59
N ALA A 466 -18.09 24.16 17.61
CA ALA A 466 -16.97 23.33 18.04
C ALA A 466 -17.46 22.11 18.82
N HIS A 467 -18.06 21.16 18.10
CA HIS A 467 -18.49 19.85 18.61
C HIS A 467 -17.47 18.77 18.28
N CYS A 468 -17.34 17.75 19.13
CA CYS A 468 -16.41 16.63 18.91
C CYS A 468 -16.66 15.95 17.56
N LYS A 469 -17.92 15.75 17.17
CA LYS A 469 -18.26 15.12 15.88
C LYS A 469 -17.64 15.84 14.66
N ASN A 470 -17.31 17.11 14.78
CA ASN A 470 -16.73 17.90 13.71
C ASN A 470 -15.22 17.71 13.58
N PHE A 471 -14.54 17.13 14.58
CA PHE A 471 -13.11 16.84 14.50
C PHE A 471 -12.87 15.54 13.72
N VAL A 472 -12.24 15.66 12.56
CA VAL A 472 -12.02 14.54 11.61
C VAL A 472 -10.57 14.03 11.60
N THR A 473 -9.74 14.51 12.53
CA THR A 473 -8.39 13.97 12.72
C THR A 473 -8.15 13.63 14.19
N GLU A 474 -7.45 12.52 14.41
CA GLU A 474 -7.12 12.04 15.76
C GLU A 474 -6.28 13.07 16.55
N ALA A 475 -5.36 13.77 15.87
CA ALA A 475 -4.53 14.79 16.51
C ALA A 475 -5.36 15.97 17.04
N VAL A 476 -6.34 16.46 16.26
CA VAL A 476 -7.25 17.52 16.71
C VAL A 476 -8.11 17.03 17.87
N CYS A 477 -8.68 15.82 17.75
CA CYS A 477 -9.49 15.19 18.80
C CYS A 477 -8.74 15.08 20.13
N ARG A 478 -7.50 14.56 20.12
CA ARG A 478 -6.67 14.43 21.33
C ARG A 478 -6.32 15.77 21.97
N SER A 479 -6.21 16.82 21.17
CA SER A 479 -5.91 18.18 21.64
C SER A 479 -7.16 19.06 21.83
N SER A 480 -8.38 18.54 21.68
CA SER A 480 -9.60 19.35 21.63
C SER A 480 -9.82 20.16 22.91
N LYS A 481 -9.60 19.54 24.07
CA LYS A 481 -9.75 20.21 25.37
C LYS A 481 -8.76 21.36 25.55
N GLN A 482 -7.49 21.13 25.19
CA GLN A 482 -6.43 22.12 25.36
C GLN A 482 -6.49 23.25 24.32
N LYS A 483 -6.78 22.92 23.07
CA LYS A 483 -6.72 23.88 21.95
C LYS A 483 -8.06 24.55 21.67
N LEU A 484 -9.16 23.83 21.84
CA LEU A 484 -10.50 24.27 21.43
C LEU A 484 -11.45 24.46 22.62
N GLY A 485 -11.06 24.05 23.84
CA GLY A 485 -11.93 24.08 25.02
C GLY A 485 -13.07 23.06 25.00
N VAL A 486 -13.00 22.05 24.12
CA VAL A 486 -14.08 21.07 23.91
C VAL A 486 -13.66 19.72 24.50
N GLU A 487 -14.41 19.23 25.48
CA GLU A 487 -14.14 17.93 26.10
C GLU A 487 -14.85 16.80 25.34
N CYS A 488 -14.05 15.96 24.68
CA CYS A 488 -14.51 14.80 23.93
C CYS A 488 -14.28 13.49 24.70
N ALA A 489 -15.04 12.44 24.36
CA ALA A 489 -14.76 11.08 24.86
C ALA A 489 -13.45 10.53 24.30
N GLY A 490 -13.13 10.87 23.04
CA GLY A 490 -11.90 10.50 22.38
C GLY A 490 -12.10 10.16 20.91
N TRP A 491 -11.08 9.61 20.27
CA TRP A 491 -11.11 9.31 18.84
C TRP A 491 -11.82 7.99 18.56
N GLY A 492 -12.87 8.01 17.72
CA GLY A 492 -13.64 6.84 17.33
C GLY A 492 -13.10 6.10 16.10
N GLY A 493 -12.11 6.65 15.40
CA GLY A 493 -11.51 6.01 14.22
C GLY A 493 -11.62 6.85 12.96
N SER A 494 -12.80 7.40 12.70
CA SER A 494 -13.11 8.32 11.59
C SER A 494 -13.45 9.73 12.05
N SER A 495 -13.93 9.89 13.29
CA SER A 495 -14.26 11.17 13.91
C SER A 495 -14.03 11.12 15.42
N CYS A 496 -14.00 12.28 16.05
CA CYS A 496 -13.97 12.39 17.51
C CYS A 496 -15.38 12.20 18.08
N LEU A 497 -15.46 11.53 19.22
CA LEU A 497 -16.71 11.15 19.86
C LEU A 497 -17.08 12.13 20.98
N GLU A 498 -18.36 12.48 21.04
CA GLU A 498 -18.93 13.21 22.18
C GLU A 498 -18.90 12.35 23.45
N LYS A 499 -18.93 12.98 24.62
CA LYS A 499 -19.13 12.27 25.89
C LYS A 499 -20.47 11.54 25.86
N GLY A 500 -20.45 10.24 26.19
CA GLY A 500 -21.63 9.37 26.14
C GLY A 500 -22.04 8.93 24.72
N ALA A 501 -21.19 9.14 23.71
CA ALA A 501 -21.44 8.60 22.37
C ALA A 501 -21.54 7.07 22.38
N SER A 502 -22.45 6.54 21.55
CA SER A 502 -22.62 5.10 21.37
C SER A 502 -21.39 4.46 20.71
N ALA A 503 -21.06 3.22 21.10
CA ALA A 503 -19.95 2.47 20.51
C ALA A 503 -20.11 2.28 18.99
N ILE A 504 -21.34 2.36 18.46
CA ILE A 504 -21.61 2.26 17.02
C ILE A 504 -20.86 3.29 16.17
N HIS A 505 -20.41 4.39 16.78
CA HIS A 505 -19.62 5.42 16.10
C HIS A 505 -18.12 5.13 16.07
N ILE A 506 -17.67 4.04 16.70
CA ILE A 506 -16.29 3.56 16.63
C ILE A 506 -16.12 2.73 15.36
N THR A 507 -15.27 3.21 14.45
CA THR A 507 -15.04 2.63 13.10
C THR A 507 -13.67 1.96 12.95
N ARG A 508 -12.95 1.75 14.05
CA ARG A 508 -11.69 0.99 14.08
C ARG A 508 -11.74 -0.12 15.13
N GLU A 509 -11.42 -1.34 14.71
CA GLU A 509 -11.40 -2.53 15.57
C GLU A 509 -10.49 -2.37 16.80
N SER A 510 -9.28 -1.85 16.64
CA SER A 510 -8.34 -1.66 17.75
C SER A 510 -8.85 -0.68 18.82
N ILE A 511 -9.66 0.30 18.40
CA ILE A 511 -10.32 1.23 19.32
C ILE A 511 -11.52 0.55 19.98
N CYS A 512 -12.32 -0.19 19.22
CA CYS A 512 -13.45 -0.96 19.74
C CYS A 512 -13.04 -1.93 20.86
N ASN A 513 -11.95 -2.70 20.63
CA ASN A 513 -11.43 -3.67 21.59
C ASN A 513 -10.87 -3.02 22.87
N SER A 514 -10.61 -1.72 22.87
CA SER A 514 -10.12 -0.95 24.02
C SER A 514 -11.06 0.18 24.44
N ALA A 515 -12.30 0.18 23.97
CA ALA A 515 -13.23 1.31 24.10
C ALA A 515 -13.56 1.60 25.57
N SER A 516 -13.83 0.57 26.36
CA SER A 516 -14.15 0.71 27.79
C SER A 516 -13.02 1.34 28.58
N ALA A 517 -11.77 1.01 28.26
CA ALA A 517 -10.58 1.56 28.91
C ALA A 517 -10.20 2.96 28.41
N ARG A 518 -10.44 3.26 27.12
CA ARG A 518 -9.93 4.49 26.48
C ARG A 518 -10.94 5.63 26.39
N LEU A 519 -12.23 5.32 26.30
CA LEU A 519 -13.26 6.30 25.94
C LEU A 519 -14.22 6.61 27.10
N ASN A 520 -13.84 6.28 28.34
CA ASN A 520 -14.52 6.63 29.60
C ASN A 520 -16.05 6.70 29.45
N SER A 521 -16.71 5.53 29.44
CA SER A 521 -18.17 5.31 29.34
C SER A 521 -18.72 4.82 28.00
N VAL A 522 -17.88 4.40 27.04
CA VAL A 522 -18.39 3.72 25.83
C VAL A 522 -18.44 2.21 26.06
N GLU A 523 -19.65 1.69 26.27
CA GLU A 523 -19.90 0.25 26.39
C GLU A 523 -19.94 -0.41 25.01
N ALA A 524 -18.88 -1.16 24.71
CA ALA A 524 -18.74 -1.96 23.50
C ALA A 524 -18.91 -3.45 23.83
N VAL A 525 -19.74 -4.15 23.05
CA VAL A 525 -19.90 -5.61 23.14
C VAL A 525 -18.81 -6.32 22.36
N GLY A 526 -18.39 -5.76 21.23
CA GLY A 526 -17.34 -6.31 20.39
C GLY A 526 -17.33 -5.67 19.00
N TRP A 527 -16.44 -6.14 18.12
CA TRP A 527 -16.33 -5.62 16.77
C TRP A 527 -17.34 -6.29 15.83
N GLY A 528 -18.08 -5.50 15.04
CA GLY A 528 -19.05 -5.99 14.06
C GLY A 528 -18.45 -6.19 12.67
N GLY A 529 -17.41 -5.41 12.34
CA GLY A 529 -16.67 -5.51 11.09
C GLY A 529 -16.33 -4.18 10.46
N ASP A 530 -17.29 -3.27 10.46
CA ASP A 530 -17.20 -1.88 10.03
C ASP A 530 -17.32 -0.90 11.20
N LYS A 531 -18.04 -1.33 12.25
CA LYS A 531 -18.29 -0.56 13.46
C LYS A 531 -18.28 -1.45 14.70
N CYS A 532 -18.15 -0.82 15.86
CA CYS A 532 -18.26 -1.50 17.14
C CYS A 532 -19.74 -1.76 17.50
N LEU A 533 -20.02 -2.89 18.13
CA LEU A 533 -21.35 -3.33 18.52
C LEU A 533 -21.70 -2.85 19.93
N THR A 534 -22.97 -2.57 20.15
CA THR A 534 -23.54 -2.23 21.47
C THR A 534 -24.49 -3.35 21.93
N ASN A 535 -25.00 -3.25 23.16
CA ASN A 535 -26.02 -4.16 23.68
C ASN A 535 -27.34 -4.15 22.88
N THR A 536 -27.55 -3.13 22.05
CA THR A 536 -28.71 -3.00 21.16
C THR A 536 -28.43 -3.46 19.72
N SER A 537 -27.20 -3.90 19.43
CA SER A 537 -26.83 -4.39 18.11
C SER A 537 -27.49 -5.73 17.80
N THR A 538 -27.75 -5.96 16.52
CA THR A 538 -28.38 -7.17 16.00
C THR A 538 -27.38 -8.00 15.19
N CYS A 539 -27.75 -9.22 14.82
CA CYS A 539 -26.91 -10.04 13.92
C CYS A 539 -26.64 -9.31 12.59
N ALA A 540 -27.59 -8.52 12.08
CA ALA A 540 -27.41 -7.79 10.83
C ALA A 540 -26.29 -6.73 10.90
N ASP A 541 -25.88 -6.30 12.09
CA ASP A 541 -24.75 -5.37 12.30
C ASP A 541 -23.38 -6.07 12.21
N ILE A 542 -23.33 -7.39 12.12
CA ILE A 542 -22.08 -8.15 11.94
C ILE A 542 -21.82 -8.32 10.44
N THR A 543 -20.73 -7.73 9.96
CA THR A 543 -20.32 -7.67 8.54
C THR A 543 -19.06 -8.50 8.25
N ILE A 544 -18.56 -9.28 9.22
CA ILE A 544 -17.45 -10.23 9.03
C ILE A 544 -17.94 -11.68 9.25
N PRO A 545 -17.75 -12.60 8.27
CA PRO A 545 -18.18 -13.99 8.37
C PRO A 545 -17.64 -14.71 9.61
N GLY A 546 -16.33 -14.58 9.89
CA GLY A 546 -15.71 -15.25 11.03
C GLY A 546 -16.15 -14.74 12.40
N ILE A 547 -16.72 -13.53 12.47
CA ILE A 547 -17.36 -13.02 13.70
C ILE A 547 -18.77 -13.60 13.81
N CYS A 548 -19.51 -13.62 12.70
CA CYS A 548 -20.84 -14.19 12.60
C CYS A 548 -20.88 -15.68 13.01
N ASP A 549 -19.97 -16.50 12.47
CA ASP A 549 -19.89 -17.93 12.79
C ASP A 549 -19.55 -18.21 14.26
N SER A 550 -19.00 -17.21 14.97
CA SER A 550 -18.65 -17.28 16.40
C SER A 550 -19.45 -16.30 17.25
N SER A 551 -20.58 -15.79 16.75
CA SER A 551 -21.31 -14.68 17.40
C SER A 551 -21.75 -15.02 18.81
N GLN A 552 -22.20 -16.26 19.05
CA GLN A 552 -22.64 -16.69 20.37
C GLN A 552 -21.48 -16.74 21.37
N LYS A 553 -20.31 -17.23 20.95
CA LYS A 553 -19.11 -17.32 21.80
C LYS A 553 -18.45 -15.97 22.04
N LYS A 554 -18.36 -15.13 21.01
CA LYS A 554 -17.62 -13.86 21.06
C LYS A 554 -18.47 -12.69 21.55
N LEU A 555 -19.76 -12.67 21.20
CA LEU A 555 -20.64 -11.53 21.40
C LEU A 555 -21.89 -11.87 22.24
N GLY A 556 -22.11 -13.15 22.58
CA GLY A 556 -23.34 -13.58 23.24
C GLY A 556 -24.59 -13.46 22.36
N MET A 557 -24.43 -13.38 21.03
CA MET A 557 -25.52 -13.20 20.07
C MET A 557 -25.86 -14.52 19.37
N ASN A 558 -27.13 -14.93 19.47
CA ASN A 558 -27.66 -16.10 18.77
C ASN A 558 -28.00 -15.76 17.32
N CYS A 559 -27.01 -15.83 16.45
CA CYS A 559 -27.19 -15.63 15.02
C CYS A 559 -27.33 -16.97 14.28
N LEU A 560 -28.08 -16.94 13.18
CA LEU A 560 -28.36 -18.12 12.35
C LEU A 560 -27.16 -18.50 11.46
N GLY A 561 -26.36 -17.52 11.05
CA GLY A 561 -25.13 -17.71 10.28
C GLY A 561 -24.91 -16.63 9.21
N TRP A 562 -23.80 -16.73 8.48
CA TRP A 562 -23.44 -15.71 7.49
C TRP A 562 -24.36 -15.75 6.26
N GLY A 563 -24.94 -14.60 5.88
CA GLY A 563 -25.86 -14.45 4.75
C GLY A 563 -25.22 -13.96 3.45
N GLY A 564 -23.95 -13.57 3.45
CA GLY A 564 -23.24 -13.08 2.26
C GLY A 564 -22.60 -11.71 2.48
N SER A 565 -23.37 -10.75 2.95
CA SER A 565 -22.93 -9.39 3.29
C SER A 565 -23.06 -9.05 4.78
N SER A 566 -23.92 -9.78 5.51
CA SER A 566 -24.13 -9.63 6.94
C SER A 566 -24.54 -10.95 7.58
N CYS A 567 -24.52 -11.00 8.91
CA CYS A 567 -24.99 -12.15 9.66
C CYS A 567 -26.53 -12.17 9.76
N LEU A 568 -27.12 -13.35 9.61
CA LEU A 568 -28.56 -13.56 9.66
C LEU A 568 -29.02 -13.74 11.11
N ALA A 569 -30.11 -13.08 11.49
CA ALA A 569 -30.82 -13.38 12.74
C ALA A 569 -31.64 -14.67 12.59
N VAL A 570 -32.01 -15.30 13.72
CA VAL A 570 -32.96 -16.42 13.71
C VAL A 570 -34.31 -15.93 13.15
N GLY A 571 -34.84 -16.64 12.15
CA GLY A 571 -36.05 -16.22 11.44
C GLY A 571 -35.83 -15.16 10.36
N ALA A 572 -34.58 -14.91 9.95
CA ALA A 572 -34.27 -14.03 8.82
C ALA A 572 -34.98 -14.47 7.53
N GLN A 573 -35.39 -13.49 6.73
CA GLN A 573 -35.99 -13.71 5.42
C GLN A 573 -34.93 -14.05 4.36
N ALA A 574 -35.36 -14.73 3.29
CA ALA A 574 -34.50 -15.11 2.17
C ALA A 574 -33.76 -13.91 1.55
N GLU A 575 -34.43 -12.76 1.49
CA GLU A 575 -33.93 -11.53 0.87
C GLU A 575 -32.67 -10.96 1.53
N LEU A 576 -32.35 -11.39 2.76
CA LEU A 576 -31.14 -11.01 3.47
C LEU A 576 -29.92 -11.87 3.07
N ILE A 577 -30.13 -12.93 2.27
CA ILE A 577 -29.06 -13.75 1.73
C ILE A 577 -28.59 -13.13 0.41
N THR A 578 -27.40 -12.52 0.44
CA THR A 578 -26.81 -11.76 -0.67
C THR A 578 -25.68 -12.51 -1.40
N ASP A 579 -25.51 -13.80 -1.09
CA ASP A 579 -24.60 -14.68 -1.81
C ASP A 579 -25.37 -15.81 -2.51
N GLU A 580 -25.14 -16.00 -3.81
CA GLU A 580 -25.85 -16.99 -4.62
C GLU A 580 -25.60 -18.43 -4.12
N THR A 581 -24.37 -18.74 -3.69
CA THR A 581 -24.03 -20.10 -3.25
C THR A 581 -24.68 -20.43 -1.91
N LEU A 582 -24.83 -19.43 -1.03
CA LEU A 582 -25.57 -19.54 0.22
C LEU A 582 -27.08 -19.63 -0.04
N CYS A 583 -27.61 -18.87 -1.00
CA CYS A 583 -29.01 -18.95 -1.41
C CYS A 583 -29.41 -20.37 -1.82
N LYS A 584 -28.59 -21.03 -2.66
CA LYS A 584 -28.81 -22.44 -3.06
C LYS A 584 -28.81 -23.43 -1.89
N LYS A 585 -28.09 -23.12 -0.80
CA LYS A 585 -27.98 -23.97 0.40
C LYS A 585 -28.91 -23.54 1.53
N ALA A 586 -29.67 -22.45 1.37
CA ALA A 586 -30.43 -21.83 2.44
C ALA A 586 -31.46 -22.76 3.10
N PRO A 587 -32.20 -23.62 2.38
CA PRO A 587 -33.14 -24.55 3.02
C PRO A 587 -32.43 -25.53 3.97
N THR A 588 -31.30 -26.09 3.53
CA THR A 588 -30.53 -27.06 4.33
C THR A 588 -29.69 -26.43 5.43
N LYS A 589 -29.13 -25.24 5.18
CA LYS A 589 -28.17 -24.60 6.08
C LYS A 589 -28.85 -23.72 7.12
N PHE A 590 -29.90 -23.01 6.74
CA PHE A 590 -30.56 -22.01 7.56
C PHE A 590 -32.03 -22.35 7.88
N GLY A 591 -32.60 -23.37 7.22
CA GLY A 591 -34.04 -23.65 7.33
C GLY A 591 -34.91 -22.58 6.67
N ILE A 592 -34.36 -21.79 5.75
CA ILE A 592 -35.08 -20.71 5.06
C ILE A 592 -35.56 -21.24 3.72
N GLU A 593 -36.87 -21.20 3.48
CA GLU A 593 -37.43 -21.52 2.18
C GLU A 593 -37.17 -20.40 1.17
N VAL A 594 -36.61 -20.79 0.03
CA VAL A 594 -36.24 -19.86 -1.05
C VAL A 594 -36.85 -20.34 -2.37
N ALA A 595 -37.26 -19.41 -3.22
CA ALA A 595 -37.60 -19.67 -4.61
C ALA A 595 -36.32 -19.86 -5.45
N GLY A 596 -35.33 -19.00 -5.22
CA GLY A 596 -34.03 -19.09 -5.87
C GLY A 596 -33.30 -17.75 -5.88
N TRP A 597 -32.32 -17.60 -6.75
CA TRP A 597 -31.48 -16.39 -6.80
C TRP A 597 -32.09 -15.31 -7.70
N GLY A 598 -32.33 -14.13 -7.14
CA GLY A 598 -32.90 -12.98 -7.86
C GLY A 598 -31.87 -12.06 -8.52
N GLY A 599 -30.57 -12.30 -8.34
CA GLY A 599 -29.50 -11.50 -8.94
C GLY A 599 -28.66 -10.71 -7.95
N ALA A 600 -29.31 -10.01 -7.03
CA ALA A 600 -28.65 -9.30 -5.93
C ALA A 600 -28.82 -10.02 -4.57
N ASN A 601 -29.92 -10.77 -4.44
CA ASN A 601 -30.31 -11.48 -3.23
C ASN A 601 -31.16 -12.70 -3.54
N CYS A 602 -31.33 -13.56 -2.53
CA CYS A 602 -32.20 -14.72 -2.60
C CYS A 602 -33.67 -14.29 -2.51
N LEU A 603 -34.54 -14.96 -3.27
CA LEU A 603 -35.97 -14.67 -3.30
C LEU A 603 -36.72 -15.65 -2.42
N SER A 604 -37.66 -15.15 -1.62
CA SER A 604 -38.60 -15.98 -0.89
C SER A 604 -39.64 -16.60 -1.83
N LYS A 605 -40.19 -17.77 -1.48
CA LYS A 605 -41.32 -18.37 -2.22
C LYS A 605 -42.60 -17.56 -2.07
N GLU A 606 -42.78 -16.94 -0.91
CA GLU A 606 -43.92 -16.08 -0.62
C GLU A 606 -43.71 -14.68 -1.18
N GLY A 607 -44.54 -14.26 -2.14
CA GLY A 607 -44.42 -12.92 -2.74
C GLY A 607 -43.30 -12.80 -3.77
N LEU A 608 -43.04 -13.87 -4.52
CA LEU A 608 -42.23 -13.84 -5.73
C LEU A 608 -42.91 -12.99 -6.81
N THR A 609 -42.27 -11.88 -7.21
CA THR A 609 -42.75 -10.99 -8.26
C THR A 609 -41.63 -10.72 -9.26
N CYS A 610 -41.95 -10.58 -10.54
CA CYS A 610 -40.95 -10.43 -11.61
C CYS A 610 -39.99 -9.25 -11.41
N ASN A 611 -40.47 -8.15 -10.80
CA ASN A 611 -39.66 -6.96 -10.51
C ASN A 611 -38.57 -7.19 -9.43
N LYS A 612 -38.58 -8.31 -8.70
CA LYS A 612 -37.52 -8.67 -7.75
C LYS A 612 -36.34 -9.38 -8.42
N VAL A 613 -36.48 -9.79 -9.69
CA VAL A 613 -35.38 -10.40 -10.46
C VAL A 613 -34.57 -9.29 -11.13
N THR A 614 -33.37 -9.05 -10.61
CA THR A 614 -32.45 -7.99 -11.04
C THR A 614 -31.35 -8.50 -11.97
N ASP A 615 -31.03 -9.80 -11.93
CA ASP A 615 -30.08 -10.42 -12.85
C ASP A 615 -30.76 -10.86 -14.16
N PRO A 616 -30.30 -10.39 -15.33
CA PRO A 616 -30.85 -10.80 -16.62
C PRO A 616 -30.80 -12.32 -16.85
N SER A 617 -29.76 -13.01 -16.36
CA SER A 617 -29.65 -14.46 -16.51
C SER A 617 -30.69 -15.20 -15.67
N ALA A 618 -30.88 -14.80 -14.40
CA ALA A 618 -31.96 -15.30 -13.56
C ALA A 618 -33.35 -15.04 -14.18
N CYS A 619 -33.55 -13.88 -14.80
CA CYS A 619 -34.81 -13.54 -15.48
C CYS A 619 -35.06 -14.42 -16.72
N ASN A 620 -34.06 -14.55 -17.59
CA ASN A 620 -34.17 -15.38 -18.80
C ASN A 620 -34.37 -16.86 -18.51
N HIS A 621 -33.89 -17.34 -17.36
CA HIS A 621 -34.00 -18.73 -16.91
C HIS A 621 -34.92 -18.89 -15.69
N ALA A 622 -35.88 -17.97 -15.48
CA ALA A 622 -36.72 -17.93 -14.28
C ALA A 622 -37.44 -19.26 -14.04
N LYS A 623 -37.95 -19.91 -15.09
CA LYS A 623 -38.66 -21.20 -14.98
C LYS A 623 -37.79 -22.36 -14.44
N GLU A 624 -36.47 -22.30 -14.67
CA GLU A 624 -35.54 -23.35 -14.25
C GLU A 624 -34.87 -23.02 -12.90
N ARG A 625 -34.78 -21.73 -12.57
CA ARG A 625 -34.00 -21.22 -11.42
C ARG A 625 -34.84 -20.73 -10.24
N LEU A 626 -36.15 -20.50 -10.42
CA LEU A 626 -37.12 -20.00 -9.44
C LEU A 626 -38.36 -20.89 -9.42
#